data_AF-A0A919PYZ0-F1
#
_entry.id   AF-A0A919PYZ0-F1
#
_cell.length_a   1.000
_cell.length_b   1.000
_cell.length_c   1.000
_cell.angle_alpha   90.00
_cell.angle_beta   90.00
_cell.angle_gamma   90.00
#
_symmetry.space_group_name_H-M   'P 1'
#
loop_
_entity.id
_entity.type
_entity.pdbx_description
1 polymer ?
#
loop_
_entity_poly.entity_id
_entity_poly.type
_entity_poly.pdbx_seq_one_letter_code
_entity_poly.pdbx_strand_id
1 'polypeptide(L)'
;MGVSVRDVGKAAALAERGVRVRAGDFTDPATLRHAFEGASQVLVVSASIRGAGAVAANIAAVDAACAAGAKRVLYTSHQAASKDSLFAPQATHALTEEHLAGQAIPFTALRNGFYTSTLGHYIGAALETGRLVAPQDGPVSWTDHADLAEVAAVALARGGVLDGVTAPLTAPELLDFEAVAGILSDLTGRTVVRVVVDDEEWKAGAVERGMPPQAADFTLGLFRAARRGEFAVTDPTLETVIGRPAVRARAVLTAMTATLPTAR
;
A
#
# COMPACT_ATOMS: atom_id res chain seq x y z
N MET A 1 1.51 -4.87 -23.87
CA MET A 1 1.52 -4.29 -22.51
C MET A 1 1.60 -2.76 -22.62
N GLY A 2 1.04 -2.01 -21.67
CA GLY A 2 1.11 -0.55 -21.65
C GLY A 2 0.93 -0.01 -20.23
N VAL A 3 1.27 1.25 -20.01
CA VAL A 3 1.09 1.96 -18.74
C VAL A 3 0.38 3.28 -18.99
N SER A 4 -0.48 3.66 -18.05
CA SER A 4 -1.11 4.98 -17.99
C SER A 4 -0.45 5.78 -16.87
N VAL A 5 0.00 6.99 -17.17
CA VAL A 5 0.64 7.89 -16.20
C VAL A 5 0.17 9.33 -16.40
N ARG A 6 0.17 10.15 -15.35
CA ARG A 6 -0.18 11.58 -15.48
C ARG A 6 0.86 12.36 -16.28
N ASP A 7 2.14 12.04 -16.07
CA ASP A 7 3.27 12.66 -16.75
C ASP A 7 4.04 11.59 -17.51
N VAL A 8 3.89 11.59 -18.83
CA VAL A 8 4.52 10.62 -19.73
C VAL A 8 6.05 10.76 -19.75
N GLY A 9 6.60 11.94 -19.46
CA GLY A 9 8.03 12.17 -19.40
C GLY A 9 8.70 11.37 -18.28
N LYS A 10 8.00 11.18 -17.16
CA LYS A 10 8.48 10.34 -16.03
C LYS A 10 8.49 8.85 -16.34
N ALA A 11 7.89 8.41 -17.44
CA ALA A 11 7.84 7.02 -17.88
C ALA A 11 8.74 6.74 -19.10
N ALA A 12 9.68 7.63 -19.44
CA ALA A 12 10.58 7.47 -20.59
C ALA A 12 11.34 6.13 -20.58
N ALA A 13 11.88 5.72 -19.41
CA ALA A 13 12.59 4.44 -19.27
C ALA A 13 11.70 3.21 -19.57
N LEU A 14 10.37 3.32 -19.42
CA LEU A 14 9.44 2.25 -19.80
C LEU A 14 9.20 2.27 -21.31
N ALA A 15 9.08 3.45 -21.92
CA ALA A 15 8.93 3.61 -23.36
C ALA A 15 10.17 3.07 -24.11
N GLU A 16 11.38 3.35 -23.62
CA GLU A 16 12.64 2.82 -24.15
C GLU A 16 12.71 1.28 -24.12
N ARG A 17 11.98 0.65 -23.19
CA ARG A 17 11.84 -0.81 -23.07
C ARG A 17 10.69 -1.37 -23.92
N GLY A 18 10.08 -0.56 -24.78
CA GLY A 18 8.97 -0.95 -25.66
C GLY A 18 7.59 -0.99 -25.00
N VAL A 19 7.44 -0.45 -23.79
CA VAL A 19 6.14 -0.34 -23.13
C VAL A 19 5.37 0.85 -23.71
N ARG A 20 4.12 0.63 -24.13
CA ARG A 20 3.26 1.72 -24.59
C ARG A 20 2.91 2.63 -23.42
N VAL A 21 3.30 3.90 -23.47
CA VAL A 21 3.01 4.91 -22.44
C VAL A 21 1.88 5.81 -22.94
N ARG A 22 0.81 5.96 -22.15
CA ARG A 22 -0.29 6.87 -22.43
C ARG A 22 -0.55 7.80 -21.25
N ALA A 23 -0.97 9.02 -21.55
CA ALA A 23 -1.41 9.96 -20.53
C ALA A 23 -2.77 9.53 -19.97
N GLY A 24 -2.92 9.57 -18.66
CA GLY A 24 -4.19 9.33 -17.99
C GLY A 24 -4.17 9.84 -16.55
N ASP A 25 -5.25 10.53 -16.18
CA ASP A 25 -5.43 11.11 -14.86
C ASP A 25 -6.77 10.65 -14.25
N PHE A 26 -6.72 10.19 -13.01
CA PHE A 26 -7.91 9.72 -12.30
C PHE A 26 -8.87 10.87 -11.96
N THR A 27 -8.39 12.11 -11.97
CA THR A 27 -9.25 13.30 -11.83
C THR A 27 -9.77 13.85 -13.15
N ASP A 28 -9.35 13.28 -14.29
CA ASP A 28 -9.90 13.58 -15.62
C ASP A 28 -10.26 12.28 -16.35
N PRO A 29 -11.45 11.70 -16.07
CA PRO A 29 -11.84 10.38 -16.58
C PRO A 29 -11.87 10.28 -18.11
N ALA A 30 -11.96 11.41 -18.83
CA ALA A 30 -11.92 11.40 -20.28
C ALA A 30 -10.56 10.91 -20.80
N THR A 31 -9.47 11.24 -20.11
CA THR A 31 -8.11 10.80 -20.44
C THR A 31 -7.92 9.29 -20.27
N LEU A 32 -8.61 8.69 -19.28
CA LEU A 32 -8.50 7.26 -18.97
C LEU A 32 -9.06 6.36 -20.07
N ARG A 33 -10.14 6.78 -20.73
CA ARG A 33 -10.74 6.00 -21.85
C ARG A 33 -9.73 5.81 -22.98
N HIS A 34 -9.01 6.86 -23.35
CA HIS A 34 -7.95 6.76 -24.36
C HIS A 34 -6.76 5.93 -23.84
N ALA A 35 -6.38 6.12 -22.57
CA ALA A 35 -5.31 5.34 -21.96
C ALA A 35 -5.56 3.83 -22.02
N PHE A 36 -6.81 3.39 -21.82
CA PHE A 36 -7.19 1.98 -21.75
C PHE A 36 -7.63 1.35 -23.07
N GLU A 37 -7.72 2.11 -24.15
CA GLU A 37 -8.15 1.61 -25.46
C GLU A 37 -7.34 0.39 -25.93
N GLY A 38 -8.05 -0.70 -26.25
CA GLY A 38 -7.46 -1.95 -26.73
C GLY A 38 -6.84 -2.84 -25.64
N ALA A 39 -6.99 -2.49 -24.36
CA ALA A 39 -6.56 -3.34 -23.26
C ALA A 39 -7.60 -4.46 -23.01
N SER A 40 -7.15 -5.72 -23.02
CA SER A 40 -8.00 -6.85 -22.61
C SER A 40 -8.16 -6.95 -21.09
N GLN A 41 -7.16 -6.49 -20.34
CA GLN A 41 -7.17 -6.42 -18.87
C GLN A 41 -6.56 -5.08 -18.44
N VAL A 42 -7.10 -4.50 -17.36
CA VAL A 42 -6.58 -3.25 -16.78
C VAL A 42 -6.32 -3.48 -15.30
N LEU A 43 -5.10 -3.21 -14.84
CA LEU A 43 -4.79 -3.08 -13.41
C LEU A 43 -4.91 -1.62 -13.00
N VAL A 44 -5.90 -1.32 -12.17
CA VAL A 44 -6.09 -0.04 -11.51
C VAL A 44 -5.28 -0.06 -10.22
N VAL A 45 -4.11 0.58 -10.22
CA VAL A 45 -3.40 0.90 -8.99
C VAL A 45 -4.17 2.03 -8.30
N SER A 46 -4.59 1.80 -7.07
CA SER A 46 -5.46 2.71 -6.31
C SER A 46 -4.90 4.13 -6.26
N ALA A 47 -5.79 5.11 -6.36
CA ALA A 47 -5.43 6.52 -6.41
C ALA A 47 -4.62 6.95 -5.18
N SER A 48 -3.50 7.62 -5.42
CA SER A 48 -2.73 8.32 -4.36
C SER A 48 -3.39 9.67 -4.00
N ILE A 49 -4.68 9.63 -3.66
CA ILE A 49 -5.52 10.78 -3.29
C ILE A 49 -6.05 10.56 -1.88
N ARG A 50 -6.11 11.62 -1.07
CA ARG A 50 -6.67 11.58 0.29
C ARG A 50 -8.08 12.19 0.31
N GLY A 51 -8.91 11.73 1.24
CA GLY A 51 -10.26 12.25 1.46
C GLY A 51 -11.29 11.77 0.43
N ALA A 52 -12.43 12.46 0.36
CA ALA A 52 -13.61 12.02 -0.39
C ALA A 52 -13.37 11.79 -1.90
N GLY A 53 -12.39 12.48 -2.49
CA GLY A 53 -12.02 12.31 -3.89
C GLY A 53 -11.40 10.95 -4.22
N ALA A 54 -10.90 10.21 -3.22
CA ALA A 54 -10.21 8.94 -3.44
C ALA A 54 -11.12 7.84 -3.98
N VAL A 55 -12.33 7.71 -3.42
CA VAL A 55 -13.34 6.74 -3.89
C VAL A 55 -13.78 7.09 -5.31
N ALA A 56 -14.12 8.36 -5.57
CA ALA A 56 -14.56 8.82 -6.88
C ALA A 56 -13.48 8.58 -7.96
N ALA A 57 -12.22 8.84 -7.64
CA ALA A 57 -11.08 8.60 -8.54
C ALA A 57 -10.91 7.11 -8.88
N ASN A 58 -11.01 6.22 -7.89
CA ASN A 58 -10.93 4.78 -8.13
C ASN A 58 -12.10 4.28 -8.97
N ILE A 59 -13.33 4.70 -8.64
CA ILE A 59 -14.55 4.37 -9.39
C ILE A 59 -14.41 4.83 -10.85
N ALA A 60 -14.00 6.07 -11.08
CA ALA A 60 -13.82 6.61 -12.42
C ALA A 60 -12.80 5.80 -13.25
N ALA A 61 -11.72 5.33 -12.62
CA ALA A 61 -10.74 4.48 -13.29
C ALA A 61 -11.30 3.09 -13.63
N VAL A 62 -12.08 2.48 -12.73
CA VAL A 62 -12.78 1.21 -12.99
C VAL A 62 -13.78 1.39 -14.14
N ASP A 63 -14.61 2.42 -14.08
CA ASP A 63 -15.63 2.70 -15.10
C ASP A 63 -15.00 2.97 -16.47
N ALA A 64 -13.90 3.71 -16.51
CA ALA A 64 -13.16 3.94 -17.75
C ALA A 64 -12.59 2.64 -18.33
N ALA A 65 -12.13 1.71 -17.49
CA ALA A 65 -11.65 0.41 -17.95
C ALA A 65 -12.79 -0.44 -18.52
N CYS A 66 -13.95 -0.48 -17.84
CA CYS A 66 -15.16 -1.13 -18.35
C CYS A 66 -15.59 -0.53 -19.70
N ALA A 67 -15.68 0.81 -19.79
CA ALA A 67 -16.10 1.52 -20.98
C ALA A 67 -15.13 1.38 -22.16
N ALA A 68 -13.83 1.19 -21.90
CA ALA A 68 -12.83 0.90 -22.92
C ALA A 68 -12.88 -0.55 -23.44
N GLY A 69 -13.79 -1.38 -22.89
CA GLY A 69 -13.99 -2.77 -23.32
C GLY A 69 -13.03 -3.76 -22.67
N ALA A 70 -12.45 -3.43 -21.51
CA ALA A 70 -11.65 -4.38 -20.76
C ALA A 70 -12.48 -5.61 -20.40
N LYS A 71 -11.91 -6.80 -20.56
CA LYS A 71 -12.56 -8.08 -20.25
C LYS A 71 -12.39 -8.48 -18.78
N ARG A 72 -11.46 -7.84 -18.06
CA ARG A 72 -11.26 -7.98 -16.62
C ARG A 72 -10.58 -6.73 -16.06
N VAL A 73 -10.96 -6.34 -14.84
CA VAL A 73 -10.28 -5.30 -14.07
C VAL A 73 -9.61 -5.91 -12.85
N LEU A 74 -8.34 -5.58 -12.65
CA LEU A 74 -7.64 -5.84 -11.39
C LEU A 74 -7.52 -4.52 -10.64
N TYR A 75 -7.55 -4.58 -9.32
CA TYR A 75 -7.47 -3.40 -8.47
C TYR A 75 -6.58 -3.68 -7.26
N THR A 76 -5.67 -2.76 -6.93
CA THR A 76 -4.92 -2.85 -5.67
C THR A 76 -5.81 -2.38 -4.52
N SER A 77 -6.39 -3.33 -3.80
CA SER A 77 -7.09 -3.13 -2.54
C SER A 77 -6.11 -3.23 -1.36
N HIS A 78 -6.62 -3.40 -0.15
CA HIS A 78 -5.84 -3.48 1.07
C HIS A 78 -6.35 -4.59 2.01
N GLN A 79 -5.44 -5.23 2.75
CA GLN A 79 -5.66 -6.42 3.61
C GLN A 79 -6.84 -6.33 4.60
N ALA A 80 -7.28 -5.12 4.94
CA ALA A 80 -8.29 -4.88 5.96
C ALA A 80 -9.45 -4.02 5.42
N ALA A 81 -9.71 -4.08 4.11
CA ALA A 81 -10.73 -3.25 3.47
C ALA A 81 -12.08 -3.46 4.16
N SER A 82 -12.52 -2.42 4.87
CA SER A 82 -13.74 -2.39 5.68
C SER A 82 -14.27 -0.97 5.76
N LYS A 83 -15.59 -0.82 5.64
CA LYS A 83 -16.28 0.48 5.81
C LYS A 83 -16.19 1.01 7.24
N ASP A 84 -15.97 0.12 8.21
CA ASP A 84 -15.94 0.42 9.65
C ASP A 84 -14.52 0.56 10.22
N SER A 85 -13.51 0.59 9.35
CA SER A 85 -12.10 0.73 9.73
C SER A 85 -11.80 2.12 10.29
N LEU A 86 -10.94 2.18 11.30
CA LEU A 86 -10.43 3.45 11.84
C LEU A 86 -9.33 4.07 10.96
N PHE A 87 -8.85 3.33 9.96
CA PHE A 87 -7.94 3.81 8.93
C PHE A 87 -8.70 4.09 7.63
N ALA A 88 -8.87 5.38 7.33
CA ALA A 88 -9.72 5.87 6.22
C ALA A 88 -9.47 5.22 4.84
N PRO A 89 -8.23 4.86 4.44
CA PRO A 89 -8.00 4.12 3.20
C PRO A 89 -8.77 2.80 3.11
N GLN A 90 -8.97 2.07 4.19
CA GLN A 90 -9.70 0.80 4.15
C GLN A 90 -11.16 0.98 3.72
N ALA A 91 -11.81 2.05 4.19
CA ALA A 91 -13.18 2.37 3.79
C ALA A 91 -13.23 2.74 2.30
N THR A 92 -12.21 3.44 1.81
CA THR A 92 -12.07 3.76 0.38
C THR A 92 -11.95 2.48 -0.46
N HIS A 93 -11.11 1.54 -0.02
CA HIS A 93 -10.94 0.26 -0.70
C HIS A 93 -12.20 -0.59 -0.64
N ALA A 94 -12.91 -0.66 0.50
CA ALA A 94 -14.15 -1.41 0.63
C ALA A 94 -15.26 -0.89 -0.31
N LEU A 95 -15.41 0.43 -0.44
CA LEU A 95 -16.35 1.03 -1.37
C LEU A 95 -15.97 0.78 -2.84
N THR A 96 -14.66 0.73 -3.14
CA THR A 96 -14.19 0.40 -4.49
C THR A 96 -14.39 -1.09 -4.80
N GLU A 97 -14.16 -1.98 -3.85
CA GLU A 97 -14.44 -3.42 -3.97
C GLU A 97 -15.94 -3.68 -4.23
N GLU A 98 -16.83 -2.98 -3.52
CA GLU A 98 -18.27 -3.06 -3.74
C GLU A 98 -18.66 -2.58 -5.14
N HIS A 99 -18.08 -1.46 -5.61
CA HIS A 99 -18.31 -0.96 -6.96
C HIS A 99 -17.85 -1.95 -8.03
N LEU A 100 -16.67 -2.56 -7.85
CA LEU A 100 -16.13 -3.59 -8.73
C LEU A 100 -17.04 -4.82 -8.78
N ALA A 101 -17.54 -5.27 -7.63
CA ALA A 101 -18.46 -6.40 -7.54
C ALA A 101 -19.81 -6.16 -8.23
N GLY A 102 -20.22 -4.89 -8.37
CA GLY A 102 -21.40 -4.49 -9.13
C GLY A 102 -21.20 -4.43 -10.65
N GLN A 103 -19.97 -4.56 -11.16
CA GLN A 103 -19.71 -4.52 -12.60
C GLN A 103 -20.05 -5.84 -13.29
N ALA A 104 -20.42 -5.77 -14.57
CA ALA A 104 -20.71 -6.96 -15.38
C ALA A 104 -19.45 -7.73 -15.83
N ILE A 105 -18.25 -7.18 -15.62
CA ILE A 105 -16.99 -7.80 -16.01
C ILE A 105 -16.32 -8.47 -14.82
N PRO A 106 -15.62 -9.61 -15.00
CA PRO A 106 -14.81 -10.22 -13.97
C PRO A 106 -13.80 -9.25 -13.37
N PHE A 107 -13.50 -9.41 -12.08
CA PHE A 107 -12.52 -8.58 -11.40
C PHE A 107 -11.64 -9.37 -10.43
N THR A 108 -10.51 -8.77 -10.07
CA THR A 108 -9.66 -9.22 -8.95
C THR A 108 -9.28 -8.02 -8.08
N ALA A 109 -9.73 -7.99 -6.83
CA ALA A 109 -9.31 -7.00 -5.85
C ALA A 109 -8.18 -7.58 -4.98
N LEU A 110 -6.96 -7.14 -5.26
CA LEU A 110 -5.73 -7.58 -4.61
C LEU A 110 -5.61 -6.93 -3.24
N ARG A 111 -5.98 -7.64 -2.17
CA ARG A 111 -5.94 -7.10 -0.80
C ARG A 111 -4.51 -7.06 -0.26
N ASN A 112 -3.74 -6.06 -0.70
CA ASN A 112 -2.34 -5.88 -0.35
C ASN A 112 -2.11 -5.71 1.17
N GLY A 113 -1.10 -6.40 1.69
CA GLY A 113 -0.60 -6.19 3.04
C GLY A 113 -0.02 -4.80 3.26
N PHE A 114 0.16 -4.39 4.52
CA PHE A 114 0.66 -3.06 4.84
C PHE A 114 2.13 -2.93 4.41
N TYR A 115 2.47 -1.90 3.64
CA TYR A 115 3.81 -1.82 3.06
C TYR A 115 4.90 -1.62 4.12
N THR A 116 5.88 -2.51 4.15
CA THR A 116 7.06 -2.42 5.02
C THR A 116 7.83 -1.13 4.81
N SER A 117 7.83 -0.57 3.59
CA SER A 117 8.45 0.72 3.27
C SER A 117 7.97 1.88 4.15
N THR A 118 6.74 1.80 4.66
CA THR A 118 6.13 2.80 5.55
C THR A 118 6.89 2.93 6.88
N LEU A 119 7.56 1.87 7.34
CA LEU A 119 8.41 1.92 8.53
C LEU A 119 9.52 2.97 8.42
N GLY A 120 9.98 3.25 7.20
CA GLY A 120 10.96 4.30 6.91
C GLY A 120 10.58 5.68 7.47
N HIS A 121 9.28 5.99 7.58
CA HIS A 121 8.79 7.26 8.14
C HIS A 121 8.96 7.37 9.66
N TYR A 122 9.17 6.25 10.35
CA TYR A 122 9.23 6.19 11.82
C TYR A 122 10.63 5.91 12.34
N ILE A 123 11.43 5.14 11.59
CA ILE A 123 12.72 4.66 12.08
C ILE A 123 13.85 5.68 11.95
N GLY A 124 13.73 6.71 11.09
CA GLY A 124 14.80 7.68 10.86
C GLY A 124 15.29 8.37 12.14
N ALA A 125 14.37 9.01 12.88
CA ALA A 125 14.70 9.63 14.16
C ALA A 125 15.11 8.61 15.23
N ALA A 126 14.57 7.39 15.18
CA ALA A 126 14.93 6.33 16.12
C ALA A 126 16.39 5.88 15.95
N LEU A 127 16.90 5.87 14.73
CA LEU A 127 18.28 5.51 14.42
C LEU A 127 19.30 6.56 14.87
N GLU A 128 18.88 7.81 15.01
CA GLU A 128 19.71 8.89 15.55
C GLU A 128 19.63 8.95 17.08
N THR A 129 18.42 8.84 17.63
CA THR A 129 18.14 9.12 19.05
C THR A 129 18.10 7.88 19.94
N GLY A 130 18.06 6.67 19.36
CA GLY A 130 17.77 5.43 20.08
C GLY A 130 16.32 5.34 20.59
N ARG A 131 15.41 6.21 20.12
CA ARG A 131 14.02 6.28 20.60
C ARG A 131 13.04 6.22 19.45
N LEU A 132 12.30 5.12 19.37
CA LEU A 132 11.21 4.95 18.42
C LEU A 132 9.91 5.48 19.06
N VAL A 133 9.65 6.77 18.84
CA VAL A 133 8.52 7.51 19.42
C VAL A 133 7.31 7.46 18.50
N ALA A 134 6.20 6.86 18.97
CA ALA A 134 4.95 6.74 18.21
C ALA A 134 3.75 6.54 19.16
N PRO A 135 2.50 6.79 18.71
CA PRO A 135 1.32 6.42 19.48
C PRO A 135 1.26 4.91 19.74
N GLN A 136 0.48 4.48 20.72
CA GLN A 136 0.27 3.04 20.96
C GLN A 136 -0.23 2.37 19.67
N ASP A 137 0.33 1.22 19.34
CA ASP A 137 0.00 0.46 18.14
C ASP A 137 -0.45 -0.97 18.48
N GLY A 138 -0.57 -1.80 17.45
CA GLY A 138 -0.83 -3.23 17.56
C GLY A 138 -0.15 -3.98 16.41
N PRO A 139 -0.20 -5.32 16.40
CA PRO A 139 0.55 -6.12 15.43
C PRO A 139 0.10 -5.85 13.99
N VAL A 140 1.07 -5.72 13.08
CA VAL A 140 0.84 -5.49 11.64
C VAL A 140 1.62 -6.51 10.82
N SER A 141 0.97 -7.09 9.81
CA SER A 141 1.68 -7.78 8.73
C SER A 141 2.34 -6.77 7.78
N TRP A 142 3.63 -6.51 8.01
CA TRP A 142 4.45 -5.65 7.14
C TRP A 142 4.92 -6.45 5.93
N THR A 143 4.37 -6.12 4.77
CA THR A 143 4.55 -6.86 3.52
C THR A 143 5.39 -6.04 2.54
N ASP A 144 6.38 -6.70 1.92
CA ASP A 144 7.24 -6.06 0.94
C ASP A 144 6.48 -5.68 -0.33
N HIS A 145 6.78 -4.48 -0.84
CA HIS A 145 6.06 -3.93 -1.99
C HIS A 145 6.42 -4.65 -3.30
N ALA A 146 7.64 -5.21 -3.44
CA ALA A 146 8.03 -5.96 -4.62
C ALA A 146 7.33 -7.32 -4.68
N ASP A 147 7.13 -7.99 -3.53
CA ASP A 147 6.33 -9.22 -3.47
C ASP A 147 4.89 -8.98 -3.94
N LEU A 148 4.27 -7.87 -3.50
CA LEU A 148 2.92 -7.49 -3.91
C LEU A 148 2.84 -7.11 -5.40
N ALA A 149 3.86 -6.45 -5.93
CA ALA A 149 3.97 -6.17 -7.35
C ALA A 149 4.14 -7.46 -8.18
N GLU A 150 4.85 -8.46 -7.66
CA GLU A 150 4.98 -9.78 -8.28
C GLU A 150 3.63 -10.51 -8.31
N VAL A 151 2.85 -10.48 -7.21
CA VAL A 151 1.48 -11.01 -7.19
C VAL A 151 0.62 -10.34 -8.26
N ALA A 152 0.65 -9.01 -8.37
CA ALA A 152 -0.11 -8.27 -9.37
C ALA A 152 0.32 -8.64 -10.81
N ALA A 153 1.61 -8.81 -11.05
CA ALA A 153 2.14 -9.25 -12.33
C ALA A 153 1.71 -10.68 -12.68
N VAL A 154 1.75 -11.61 -11.72
CA VAL A 154 1.25 -12.98 -11.89
C VAL A 154 -0.25 -12.99 -12.19
N ALA A 155 -1.05 -12.23 -11.46
CA ALA A 155 -2.49 -12.13 -11.68
C ALA A 155 -2.85 -11.54 -13.05
N LEU A 156 -2.06 -10.58 -13.55
CA LEU A 156 -2.20 -10.05 -14.91
C LEU A 156 -1.78 -11.06 -15.98
N ALA A 157 -0.68 -11.79 -15.78
CA ALA A 157 -0.09 -12.66 -16.79
C ALA A 157 -0.75 -14.04 -16.86
N ARG A 158 -1.28 -14.55 -15.74
CA ARG A 158 -1.87 -15.87 -15.60
C ARG A 158 -3.32 -15.72 -15.13
N GLY A 159 -4.24 -15.61 -16.08
CA GLY A 159 -5.67 -15.51 -15.78
C GLY A 159 -6.16 -16.70 -14.95
N GLY A 160 -7.05 -16.45 -13.98
CA GLY A 160 -7.68 -17.49 -13.16
C GLY A 160 -6.89 -17.93 -11.92
N VAL A 161 -5.70 -17.37 -11.66
CA VAL A 161 -4.95 -17.64 -10.41
C VAL A 161 -5.62 -16.98 -9.20
N LEU A 162 -6.18 -15.79 -9.39
CA LEU A 162 -6.92 -15.02 -8.39
C LEU A 162 -8.20 -14.47 -9.04
N ASP A 163 -9.31 -14.48 -8.31
CA ASP A 163 -10.60 -14.01 -8.79
C ASP A 163 -11.42 -13.42 -7.63
N GLY A 164 -12.28 -12.44 -7.94
CA GLY A 164 -13.04 -11.71 -6.93
C GLY A 164 -12.15 -10.95 -5.95
N VAL A 165 -12.58 -10.87 -4.70
CA VAL A 165 -11.78 -10.27 -3.62
C VAL A 165 -10.81 -11.31 -3.08
N THR A 166 -9.51 -11.03 -3.13
CA THR A 166 -8.52 -12.02 -2.68
C THR A 166 -8.52 -12.16 -1.16
N ALA A 167 -8.02 -13.31 -0.68
CA ALA A 167 -7.48 -13.36 0.67
C ALA A 167 -6.37 -12.30 0.84
N PRO A 168 -6.09 -11.84 2.08
CA PRO A 168 -5.07 -10.85 2.37
C PRO A 168 -3.68 -11.27 1.88
N LEU A 169 -3.06 -10.46 1.01
CA LEU A 169 -1.73 -10.71 0.47
C LEU A 169 -0.68 -10.22 1.46
N THR A 170 -0.26 -11.10 2.35
CA THR A 170 0.46 -10.73 3.58
C THR A 170 1.77 -11.47 3.74
N ALA A 171 2.71 -10.86 4.46
CA ALA A 171 3.87 -11.56 4.98
C ALA A 171 3.45 -12.43 6.18
N PRO A 172 4.19 -13.50 6.51
CA PRO A 172 3.81 -14.42 7.59
C PRO A 172 4.12 -13.88 9.00
N GLU A 173 4.67 -12.67 9.13
CA GLU A 173 5.11 -12.08 10.40
C GLU A 173 4.20 -10.92 10.81
N LEU A 174 3.79 -10.91 12.08
CA LEU A 174 3.10 -9.78 12.69
C LEU A 174 4.08 -9.05 13.62
N LEU A 175 4.33 -7.77 13.34
CA LEU A 175 5.21 -6.94 14.15
C LEU A 175 4.48 -5.67 14.57
N ASP A 176 4.56 -5.37 15.85
CA ASP A 176 4.29 -4.03 16.39
C ASP A 176 5.60 -3.22 16.41
N PHE A 177 5.50 -1.98 16.87
CA PHE A 177 6.62 -1.05 16.94
C PHE A 177 7.64 -1.44 18.03
N GLU A 178 7.25 -2.22 19.04
CA GLU A 178 8.18 -2.80 20.01
C GLU A 178 9.10 -3.83 19.32
N ALA A 179 8.51 -4.76 18.57
CA ALA A 179 9.26 -5.75 17.80
C ALA A 179 10.15 -5.08 16.73
N VAL A 180 9.68 -4.00 16.08
CA VAL A 180 10.51 -3.20 15.18
C VAL A 180 11.70 -2.57 15.92
N ALA A 181 11.50 -1.97 17.10
CA ALA A 181 12.59 -1.41 17.90
C ALA A 181 13.62 -2.49 18.31
N GLY A 182 13.16 -3.69 18.65
CA GLY A 182 14.03 -4.86 18.88
C GLY A 182 14.87 -5.22 17.65
N ILE A 183 14.25 -5.30 16.46
CA ILE A 183 14.96 -5.57 15.21
C ILE A 183 16.00 -4.48 14.92
N LEU A 184 15.66 -3.20 15.11
CA LEU A 184 16.62 -2.10 14.92
C LEU A 184 17.78 -2.16 15.90
N SER A 185 17.51 -2.57 17.15
CA SER A 185 18.56 -2.75 18.15
C SER A 185 19.57 -3.82 17.72
N ASP A 186 19.06 -4.97 17.27
CA ASP A 186 19.90 -6.06 16.76
C ASP A 186 20.72 -5.63 15.54
N LEU A 187 20.08 -4.94 14.58
CA LEU A 187 20.73 -4.55 13.32
C LEU A 187 21.80 -3.48 13.51
N THR A 188 21.63 -2.58 14.49
CA THR A 188 22.53 -1.44 14.69
C THR A 188 23.57 -1.68 15.80
N GLY A 189 23.38 -2.70 16.64
CA GLY A 189 24.19 -2.92 17.83
C GLY A 189 24.03 -1.85 18.91
N ARG A 190 23.04 -0.95 18.77
CA ARG A 190 22.71 0.12 19.72
C ARG A 190 21.30 -0.08 20.24
N THR A 191 21.07 0.20 21.52
CA THR A 191 19.72 0.09 22.09
C THR A 191 18.77 1.10 21.45
N VAL A 192 17.73 0.61 20.80
CA VAL A 192 16.57 1.39 20.35
C VAL A 192 15.38 1.01 21.22
N VAL A 193 14.86 1.97 21.98
CA VAL A 193 13.70 1.77 22.85
C VAL A 193 12.42 2.27 22.19
N ARG A 194 11.35 1.50 22.32
CA ARG A 194 10.00 1.96 22.02
C ARG A 194 9.54 2.98 23.05
N VAL A 195 9.01 4.11 22.59
CA VAL A 195 8.44 5.15 23.45
C VAL A 195 7.02 5.44 23.00
N VAL A 196 6.06 4.99 23.81
CA VAL A 196 4.64 5.24 23.55
C VAL A 196 4.27 6.64 24.03
N VAL A 197 3.60 7.40 23.16
CA VAL A 197 3.03 8.72 23.46
C VAL A 197 1.53 8.71 23.21
N ASP A 198 0.80 9.66 23.78
CA ASP A 198 -0.64 9.80 23.50
C ASP A 198 -0.90 10.22 22.04
N ASP A 199 -2.07 9.87 21.48
CA ASP A 199 -2.47 10.23 20.12
C ASP A 199 -2.44 11.76 19.90
N GLU A 200 -2.95 12.55 20.86
CA GLU A 200 -3.01 14.01 20.77
C GLU A 200 -1.62 14.64 20.97
N GLU A 201 -0.82 14.11 21.89
CA GLU A 201 0.58 14.53 22.08
C GLU A 201 1.40 14.30 20.79
N TRP A 202 1.27 13.11 20.19
CA TRP A 202 1.95 12.79 18.95
C TRP A 202 1.52 13.70 17.81
N LYS A 203 0.20 13.95 17.68
CA LYS A 203 -0.34 14.84 16.66
C LYS A 203 0.16 16.26 16.84
N ALA A 204 0.11 16.81 18.05
CA ALA A 204 0.60 18.15 18.35
C ALA A 204 2.09 18.28 17.96
N GLY A 205 2.92 17.33 18.37
CA GLY A 205 4.33 17.31 18.01
C GLY A 205 4.58 17.13 16.51
N ALA A 206 3.79 16.31 15.81
CA ALA A 206 3.90 16.15 14.36
C ALA A 206 3.56 17.45 13.62
N VAL A 207 2.52 18.16 14.07
CA VAL A 207 2.11 19.45 13.50
C VAL A 207 3.15 20.53 13.76
N GLU A 208 3.71 20.59 14.96
CA GLU A 208 4.80 21.51 15.30
C GLU A 208 6.04 21.30 14.40
N ARG A 209 6.32 20.04 14.01
CA ARG A 209 7.37 19.69 13.04
C ARG A 209 6.98 19.90 11.57
N GLY A 210 5.85 20.56 11.31
CA GLY A 210 5.42 20.95 9.96
C GLY A 210 4.54 19.94 9.23
N MET A 211 4.10 18.85 9.87
CA MET A 211 3.11 17.96 9.26
C MET A 211 1.73 18.67 9.21
N PRO A 212 1.04 18.68 8.06
CA PRO A 212 -0.33 19.21 8.02
C PRO A 212 -1.25 18.46 8.99
N PRO A 213 -2.15 19.13 9.73
CA PRO A 213 -3.02 18.48 10.72
C PRO A 213 -3.81 17.29 10.18
N GLN A 214 -4.36 17.42 8.96
CA GLN A 214 -5.10 16.34 8.29
C GLN A 214 -4.20 15.13 7.96
N ALA A 215 -2.92 15.36 7.67
CA ALA A 215 -1.97 14.28 7.43
C ALA A 215 -1.60 13.56 8.75
N ALA A 216 -1.51 14.29 9.86
CA ALA A 216 -1.34 13.69 11.19
C ALA A 216 -2.55 12.85 11.58
N ASP A 217 -3.78 13.37 11.41
CA ASP A 217 -5.02 12.62 11.68
C ASP A 217 -5.13 11.35 10.82
N PHE A 218 -4.79 11.46 9.54
CA PHE A 218 -4.74 10.31 8.65
C PHE A 218 -3.76 9.23 9.16
N THR A 219 -2.59 9.65 9.65
CA THR A 219 -1.56 8.75 10.17
C THR A 219 -1.98 8.14 11.50
N LEU A 220 -2.68 8.88 12.37
CA LEU A 220 -3.28 8.34 13.60
C LEU A 220 -4.29 7.22 13.31
N GLY A 221 -4.98 7.28 12.16
CA GLY A 221 -5.86 6.20 11.71
C GLY A 221 -5.17 4.84 11.64
N LEU A 222 -3.89 4.79 11.22
CA LEU A 222 -3.10 3.56 11.22
C LEU A 222 -2.95 3.00 12.63
N PHE A 223 -2.51 3.83 13.58
CA PHE A 223 -2.31 3.41 14.97
C PHE A 223 -3.62 2.94 15.61
N ARG A 224 -4.71 3.67 15.40
CA ARG A 224 -6.06 3.33 15.90
C ARG A 224 -6.55 1.99 15.33
N ALA A 225 -6.41 1.78 14.03
CA ALA A 225 -6.78 0.52 13.37
C ALA A 225 -5.90 -0.65 13.81
N ALA A 226 -4.59 -0.43 13.93
CA ALA A 226 -3.64 -1.44 14.42
C ALA A 226 -3.98 -1.90 15.84
N ARG A 227 -4.33 -0.98 16.75
CA ARG A 227 -4.79 -1.30 18.12
C ARG A 227 -6.06 -2.15 18.15
N ARG A 228 -6.93 -2.01 17.14
CA ARG A 228 -8.13 -2.85 16.97
C ARG A 228 -7.84 -4.19 16.30
N GLY A 229 -6.58 -4.47 15.96
CA GLY A 229 -6.16 -5.70 15.30
C GLY A 229 -6.52 -5.77 13.81
N GLU A 230 -6.88 -4.64 13.18
CA GLU A 230 -7.31 -4.63 11.78
C GLU A 230 -6.22 -5.12 10.82
N PHE A 231 -4.94 -5.02 11.20
CA PHE A 231 -3.78 -5.46 10.41
C PHE A 231 -3.11 -6.73 10.96
N ALA A 232 -3.68 -7.34 11.99
CA ALA A 232 -3.17 -8.54 12.65
C ALA A 232 -3.66 -9.81 11.94
N VAL A 233 -3.45 -9.87 10.63
CA VAL A 233 -3.91 -10.95 9.74
C VAL A 233 -2.76 -11.43 8.89
N THR A 234 -2.67 -12.75 8.70
CA THR A 234 -1.71 -13.41 7.81
C THR A 234 -2.44 -14.48 7.00
N ASP A 235 -2.00 -14.70 5.78
CA ASP A 235 -2.56 -15.71 4.87
C ASP A 235 -1.48 -16.16 3.86
N PRO A 236 -1.39 -17.47 3.54
CA PRO A 236 -0.34 -18.00 2.66
C PRO A 236 -0.51 -17.65 1.17
N THR A 237 -1.60 -16.95 0.78
CA THR A 237 -1.91 -16.65 -0.63
C THR A 237 -0.77 -15.92 -1.32
N LEU A 238 -0.12 -14.96 -0.65
CA LEU A 238 1.01 -14.23 -1.25
C LEU A 238 2.15 -15.18 -1.65
N GLU A 239 2.64 -15.98 -0.70
CA GLU A 239 3.75 -16.92 -0.94
C GLU A 239 3.36 -18.01 -1.95
N THR A 240 2.11 -18.45 -1.91
CA THR A 240 1.55 -19.45 -2.85
C THR A 240 1.56 -18.92 -4.28
N VAL A 241 1.15 -17.66 -4.49
CA VAL A 241 1.06 -17.06 -5.84
C VAL A 241 2.44 -16.79 -6.43
N ILE A 242 3.39 -16.30 -5.62
CA ILE A 242 4.77 -16.00 -6.08
C ILE A 242 5.68 -17.24 -6.08
N GLY A 243 5.29 -18.33 -5.40
CA GLY A 243 6.02 -19.60 -5.40
C GLY A 243 7.32 -19.58 -4.58
N ARG A 244 7.47 -18.63 -3.67
CA ARG A 244 8.63 -18.47 -2.77
C ARG A 244 8.21 -17.78 -1.46
N PRO A 245 9.01 -17.89 -0.38
CA PRO A 245 8.76 -17.12 0.83
C PRO A 245 8.73 -15.61 0.57
N ALA A 246 7.89 -14.92 1.34
CA ALA A 246 7.81 -13.48 1.35
C ALA A 246 9.07 -12.86 1.97
N VAL A 247 9.48 -11.71 1.47
CA VAL A 247 10.56 -10.91 2.06
C VAL A 247 10.13 -10.47 3.45
N ARG A 248 10.92 -10.84 4.45
CA ARG A 248 10.67 -10.52 5.85
C ARG A 248 10.95 -9.04 6.14
N ALA A 249 10.23 -8.48 7.10
CA ALA A 249 10.40 -7.07 7.47
C ALA A 249 11.84 -6.76 7.93
N ARG A 250 12.51 -7.71 8.59
CA ARG A 250 13.93 -7.59 8.97
C ARG A 250 14.84 -7.34 7.76
N ALA A 251 14.61 -8.00 6.62
CA ALA A 251 15.44 -7.83 5.43
C ALA A 251 15.29 -6.42 4.86
N VAL A 252 14.06 -5.91 4.81
CA VAL A 252 13.76 -4.53 4.38
C VAL A 252 14.39 -3.51 5.35
N LEU A 253 14.23 -3.71 6.66
CA LEU A 253 14.83 -2.86 7.69
C LEU A 253 16.36 -2.84 7.60
N THR A 254 16.98 -3.98 7.29
CA THR A 254 18.43 -4.08 7.06
C THR A 254 18.87 -3.19 5.89
N ALA A 255 18.12 -3.21 4.78
CA ALA A 255 18.41 -2.35 3.63
C ALA A 255 18.20 -0.85 3.97
N MET A 256 17.18 -0.51 4.75
CA MET A 256 16.92 0.87 5.18
C MET A 256 18.00 1.43 6.11
N THR A 257 18.53 0.60 7.03
CA THR A 257 19.59 1.05 7.95
C THR A 257 20.94 1.20 7.25
N ALA A 258 21.18 0.43 6.18
CA ALA A 258 22.42 0.53 5.40
C ALA A 258 22.53 1.82 4.55
N THR A 259 21.40 2.42 4.17
CA THR A 259 21.36 3.63 3.33
C THR A 259 21.34 4.93 4.14
N LEU A 260 21.11 4.85 5.45
CA LEU A 260 21.14 6.01 6.33
C LEU A 260 22.59 6.29 6.77
N PRO A 261 23.05 7.56 6.77
CA PRO A 261 24.39 7.89 7.20
C PRO A 261 24.60 7.36 8.62
N THR A 262 25.61 6.53 8.84
CA THR A 262 26.06 6.21 10.20
C THR A 262 26.49 7.52 10.85
N ALA A 263 25.74 7.97 11.85
CA ALA A 263 26.17 9.06 12.72
C ALA A 263 27.55 8.69 13.29
N ARG A 264 28.56 9.49 12.95
CA ARG A 264 29.91 9.39 13.51
C ARG A 264 29.94 9.95 14.92
#